data_AF-A0A8S2VHD7-F1
#
_entry.id   AF-A0A8S2VHD7-F1
#
_cell.length_a   1.000
_cell.length_b   1.000
_cell.length_c   1.000
_cell.angle_alpha   90.00
_cell.angle_beta   90.00
_cell.angle_gamma   90.00
#
_symmetry.space_group_name_H-M   'P 1'
#
loop_
_entity.id
_entity.type
_entity.pdbx_description
1 polymer ?
#
loop_
_entity_poly.entity_id
_entity_poly.type
_entity_poly.pdbx_seq_one_letter_code
_entity_poly.pdbx_strand_id
1 'polypeptide(L)' 'MPAKKVRFTTLDLKAGIATIRKRFIGVRVANIYDVDNKTYLIKFSKPDDKGVLLIESATRIHTTEFDWPKGLIPSGFSMK' A
#
# COMPACT_ATOMS: atom_id res chain seq x y z
N MET A 1 15.10 -16.46 -20.04
CA MET A 1 14.23 -15.34 -20.47
C MET A 1 14.62 -14.11 -19.66
N PRO A 2 15.03 -12.98 -20.26
CA PRO A 2 15.46 -11.82 -19.48
C PRO A 2 14.24 -11.19 -18.80
N ALA A 3 14.40 -10.85 -17.52
CA ALA A 3 13.34 -10.36 -16.64
C ALA A 3 12.73 -9.04 -17.14
N LYS A 4 11.40 -8.98 -17.18
CA LYS A 4 10.64 -7.76 -17.49
C LYS A 4 10.74 -6.79 -16.30
N LYS A 5 11.85 -6.06 -16.17
CA LYS A 5 11.98 -4.98 -15.19
C LYS A 5 11.24 -3.75 -15.72
N VAL A 6 9.91 -3.76 -15.59
CA VAL A 6 9.10 -2.56 -15.83
C VAL A 6 9.46 -1.58 -14.73
N ARG A 7 10.28 -0.58 -15.05
CA ARG A 7 10.57 0.51 -14.11
C ARG A 7 9.29 1.28 -13.88
N PHE A 8 8.86 1.39 -12.63
CA PHE A 8 7.77 2.29 -12.25
C PHE A 8 8.24 3.73 -12.49
N THR A 9 7.73 4.36 -13.54
CA THR A 9 8.21 5.66 -13.99
C THR A 9 7.57 6.81 -13.20
N THR A 10 8.09 8.02 -13.37
CA THR A 10 7.47 9.23 -12.80
C THR A 10 6.03 9.43 -13.28
N LEU A 11 5.71 9.01 -14.51
CA LEU A 11 4.35 9.09 -15.04
C LEU A 11 3.42 8.12 -14.30
N ASP A 12 3.87 6.88 -14.08
CA ASP A 12 3.13 5.87 -13.31
C ASP A 12 2.89 6.34 -11.87
N LEU A 13 3.90 6.96 -11.24
CA LEU A 13 3.77 7.59 -9.93
C LEU A 13 2.70 8.68 -9.92
N LYS A 14 2.73 9.61 -10.88
CA LYS A 14 1.74 10.69 -10.95
C LYS A 14 0.33 10.15 -11.10
N ALA A 15 0.13 9.16 -11.97
CA ALA A 15 -1.16 8.52 -12.17
C ALA A 15 -1.64 7.78 -10.89
N GLY A 16 -0.76 6.99 -10.27
CA GLY A 16 -1.06 6.28 -9.02
C GLY A 16 -1.43 7.22 -7.88
N ILE A 17 -0.65 8.29 -7.68
CA ILE A 17 -0.90 9.31 -6.66
C ILE A 17 -2.26 10.00 -6.88
N ALA A 18 -2.61 10.32 -8.13
CA ALA A 18 -3.90 10.96 -8.43
C ALA A 18 -5.08 10.07 -8.01
N THR A 19 -5.00 8.77 -8.26
CA THR A 19 -6.02 7.78 -7.85
C THR A 19 -6.08 7.63 -6.33
N ILE A 20 -4.93 7.52 -5.66
CA ILE A 20 -4.83 7.37 -4.20
C ILE A 20 -5.41 8.59 -3.49
N ARG A 21 -5.05 9.80 -3.94
CA ARG A 21 -5.57 11.06 -3.37
C ARG A 21 -7.09 11.12 -3.45
N LYS A 22 -7.68 10.76 -4.59
CA LYS A 22 -9.14 10.75 -4.76
C LYS A 22 -9.83 9.80 -3.78
N ARG A 23 -9.23 8.66 -3.45
CA ARG A 23 -9.86 7.63 -2.61
C ARG A 23 -9.65 7.85 -1.11
N PHE A 24 -8.50 8.39 -0.70
CA PHE A 24 -8.07 8.35 0.71
C PHE A 24 -7.76 9.70 1.36
N ILE A 25 -7.88 10.82 0.64
CA ILE A 25 -7.71 12.13 1.28
C ILE A 25 -8.79 12.34 2.36
N GLY A 26 -8.38 12.73 3.57
CA GLY A 26 -9.28 12.91 4.71
C GLY A 26 -9.75 11.62 5.39
N VAL A 27 -9.35 10.44 4.90
CA VAL A 27 -9.71 9.15 5.50
C VAL A 27 -8.71 8.79 6.59
N ARG A 28 -9.19 8.26 7.72
CA ARG A 28 -8.33 7.81 8.82
C ARG A 28 -7.58 6.53 8.45
N VAL A 29 -6.32 6.44 8.85
CA VAL A 29 -5.57 5.18 8.85
C VAL A 29 -6.04 4.33 10.02
N ALA A 30 -6.40 3.07 9.76
CA ALA A 30 -6.82 2.10 10.76
C ALA A 30 -5.64 1.27 11.27
N ASN A 31 -4.84 0.75 10.34
CA ASN A 31 -3.71 -0.12 10.66
C ASN A 31 -2.60 0.06 9.61
N ILE A 32 -1.37 -0.12 10.04
CA ILE A 32 -0.20 -0.22 9.18
C ILE A 32 0.43 -1.58 9.47
N TYR A 33 0.77 -2.31 8.42
CA TYR A 33 1.47 -3.59 8.50
C TYR A 33 2.73 -3.52 7.65
N ASP A 34 3.82 -4.04 8.19
CA ASP A 34 5.00 -4.41 7.43
C ASP A 34 4.89 -5.89 7.05
N VAL A 35 4.80 -6.15 5.75
CA VAL A 35 4.76 -7.53 5.22
C VAL A 35 6.18 -8.08 5.13
N ASP A 36 7.12 -7.23 4.72
CA ASP A 36 8.55 -7.48 4.71
C ASP A 36 9.32 -6.14 4.70
N ASN A 37 10.65 -6.19 4.58
CA ASN A 37 11.54 -5.02 4.60
C ASN A 37 11.32 -4.00 3.45
N LYS A 38 10.45 -4.30 2.48
CA LYS A 38 10.19 -3.48 1.29
C LYS A 38 8.71 -3.29 1.01
N THR A 39 7.83 -3.99 1.74
CA THR A 39 6.41 -4.07 1.44
C THR A 39 5.58 -3.68 2.65
N TYR A 40 4.74 -2.66 2.48
CA TYR A 40 3.85 -2.15 3.50
C TYR A 40 2.39 -2.18 3.05
N LEU A 41 1.49 -2.45 3.99
CA LEU A 41 0.06 -2.35 3.81
C LEU A 41 -0.49 -1.29 4.76
N ILE A 42 -1.20 -0.31 4.21
CA ILE A 42 -1.89 0.72 4.98
C ILE A 42 -3.39 0.51 4.80
N LYS A 43 -4.07 0.15 5.87
CA LYS A 43 -5.51 -0.04 5.90
C LYS A 43 -6.18 1.25 6.35
N PHE A 44 -7.19 1.69 5.60
CA PHE A 44 -7.96 2.88 5.93
C PHE A 44 -9.29 2.51 6.58
N SER A 45 -9.74 3.34 7.52
CA SER A 45 -11.06 3.28 8.13
C SER A 45 -12.00 4.18 7.33
N LYS A 46 -12.73 3.57 6.40
CA LYS A 46 -13.81 4.23 5.66
C LYS A 46 -15.12 3.47 5.96
N PRO A 47 -16.23 4.17 6.26
CA PRO A 47 -17.48 3.52 6.66
C PRO A 47 -17.99 2.49 5.64
N ASP A 48 -17.87 2.80 4.35
CA ASP A 48 -18.51 2.03 3.27
C ASP A 48 -17.53 1.24 2.38
N ASP A 49 -16.22 1.38 2.59
CA ASP A 49 -15.22 0.85 1.65
C ASP A 49 -13.88 0.55 2.34
N LYS A 50 -13.61 -0.73 2.60
CA LYS A 50 -12.36 -1.19 3.23
C LYS A 50 -11.20 -1.09 2.23
N GLY A 51 -10.72 0.11 1.98
CA GLY A 51 -9.56 0.34 1.12
C GLY A 51 -8.23 0.03 1.83
N VAL A 52 -7.39 -0.75 1.15
CA VAL A 52 -6.01 -1.01 1.57
C VAL A 52 -5.07 -0.48 0.50
N LEU A 53 -4.01 0.22 0.92
CA LEU A 53 -2.93 0.68 0.05
C LEU A 53 -1.73 -0.25 0.23
N LEU A 54 -1.28 -0.85 -0.87
CA LEU A 54 -0.03 -1.60 -0.93
C LEU A 54 1.08 -0.69 -1.44
N ILE A 55 2.20 -0.69 -0.73
CA ILE A 55 3.41 0.03 -1.09
C ILE A 55 4.54 -0.99 -1.17
N GLU A 56 5.11 -1.17 -2.36
CA GLU A 56 6.30 -1.99 -2.57
C GLU A 56 7.43 -1.08 -3.08
N SER A 57 8.50 -1.00 -2.30
CA SER A 57 9.63 -0.11 -2.58
C SER A 57 10.20 -0.34 -3.98
N ALA A 58 10.35 0.76 -4.74
CA ALA A 58 10.86 0.81 -6.11
C ALA A 58 10.08 0.01 -7.17
N THR A 59 8.95 -0.62 -6.81
CA THR A 59 8.16 -1.45 -7.74
C THR A 59 6.78 -0.87 -8.01
N ARG A 60 5.98 -0.54 -6.97
CA ARG A 60 4.57 -0.14 -7.17
C ARG A 60 3.93 0.48 -5.94
N ILE A 61 2.90 1.27 -6.19
CA ILE A 61 1.96 1.78 -5.18
C ILE A 61 0.54 1.72 -5.76
N HIS A 62 -0.38 1.00 -5.10
CA HIS A 62 -1.76 0.87 -5.58
C HIS A 62 -2.72 0.37 -4.49
N THR A 63 -4.01 0.50 -4.74
CA THR A 63 -5.06 0.01 -3.84
C THR A 63 -5.36 -1.46 -4.11
N THR A 64 -5.56 -2.25 -3.06
CA THR A 64 -5.90 -3.67 -3.16
C THR A 64 -7.06 -4.02 -2.25
N GLU A 65 -7.85 -5.01 -2.66
CA GLU A 65 -8.91 -5.65 -1.86
C GLU A 65 -8.46 -7.03 -1.36
N PHE A 66 -7.28 -7.48 -1.78
CA PHE A 66 -6.70 -8.74 -1.34
C PHE A 66 -6.41 -8.71 0.16
N ASP A 67 -6.86 -9.74 0.87
CA ASP A 67 -6.54 -9.91 2.29
C ASP A 67 -5.21 -10.65 2.42
N TRP A 68 -4.16 -9.90 2.76
CA TRP A 68 -2.81 -10.45 2.90
C TRP A 68 -2.70 -11.28 4.19
N PRO A 69 -1.90 -12.36 4.20
CA PRO A 69 -1.61 -13.11 5.42
C PRO A 69 -0.88 -12.18 6.40
N LYS A 70 -1.57 -11.80 7.48
CA LYS A 70 -1.05 -10.91 8.52
C LYS A 70 -0.26 -11.75 9.52
N GLY A 71 0.94 -11.30 9.87
CA GLY A 71 1.58 -11.78 11.09
C GLY A 71 0.66 -11.48 12.27
N LEU A 72 0.47 -12.45 13.18
CA LEU A 72 -0.32 -12.29 14.40
C LEU A 72 0.17 -11.15 15.31
N ILE A 73 1.40 -10.67 15.09
CA ILE A 73 2.10 -9.70 15.93
C ILE A 73 2.60 -8.57 15.02
N PRO A 74 2.26 -7.29 15.29
CA PRO A 74 2.84 -6.15 14.57
C PRO A 74 4.34 -6.07 14.86
N SER A 75 5.17 -5.74 13.87
CA SER A 75 6.60 -5.59 14.12
C SER A 75 6.90 -4.39 15.04
N GLY A 76 8.10 -4.38 15.62
CA GLY A 76 8.60 -3.24 16.40
C GLY A 76 8.67 -1.91 15.62
N PHE A 77 8.69 -1.96 14.28
CA PHE A 77 8.59 -0.75 13.46
C PHE A 77 7.16 -0.20 13.43
N SER A 78 6.16 -1.07 13.34
CA SER A 78 4.74 -0.70 13.33
C SER A 78 4.21 -0.22 14.69
N MET A 79 4.95 -0.47 15.78
CA MET A 79 4.61 -0.05 17.15
C MET A 79 5.17 1.33 17.55
N LYS A 80 5.94 2.00 16.67
CA LYS A 80 6.68 3.22 17.00
C LYS A 80 5.95 4.50 16.62
#